data_AF-A0A328NR69-F1
#
_entry.id   AF-A0A328NR69-F1
#
_cell.length_a   1.000
_cell.length_b   1.000
_cell.length_c   1.000
_cell.angle_alpha   90.00
_cell.angle_beta   90.00
_cell.angle_gamma   90.00
#
_symmetry.space_group_name_H-M   'P 1'
#
loop_
_entity.id
_entity.type
_entity.pdbx_description
1 polymer ?
#
loop_
_entity_poly.entity_id
_entity_poly.type
_entity_poly.pdbx_seq_one_letter_code
_entity_poly.pdbx_strand_id
1 'polypeptide(L)'
;MPPSGGLGASPGIADAATGTVTPRSEQEPGLSVVAASQQAGAGAVVAGFGLIAVGAVGGWLIWRSGASAAKIQPEDTAGVFLTLLVFAAAVERILEPFSRWLPGRAAEAALSRTVTDVNSRVDGPTEADREAVAVATAKVARAKANRTIVAWGLASGLATVASSAGGFYVLHAVAGAEWNGVAVWVDAIVTGVMVGSGTKPLHDLITRAQNGPPSP
;
A
#
# COMPACT_ATOMS: atom_id res chain seq x y z
N MET A 1 63.78 27.77 -24.95
CA MET A 1 64.87 27.40 -24.01
C MET A 1 64.29 27.31 -22.61
N PRO A 2 64.34 26.15 -21.92
CA PRO A 2 64.14 26.04 -20.47
C PRO A 2 65.43 26.47 -19.72
N PRO A 3 65.36 26.80 -18.41
CA PRO A 3 65.69 25.83 -17.34
C PRO A 3 64.75 25.94 -16.11
N SER A 4 64.41 24.91 -15.32
CA SER A 4 65.14 23.93 -14.48
C SER A 4 65.29 24.34 -13.00
N GLY A 5 64.84 23.46 -12.09
CA GLY A 5 65.14 23.38 -10.64
C GLY A 5 63.86 23.25 -9.78
N GLY A 6 63.46 22.13 -9.17
CA GLY A 6 64.18 21.02 -8.50
C GLY A 6 64.68 21.50 -7.13
N LEU A 7 64.46 20.91 -5.95
CA LEU A 7 63.98 19.62 -5.42
C LEU A 7 63.69 19.83 -3.90
N GLY A 8 62.79 19.05 -3.32
CA GLY A 8 62.60 18.97 -1.86
C GLY A 8 61.82 17.70 -1.49
N ALA A 9 62.47 16.78 -0.77
CA ALA A 9 62.15 15.37 -0.59
C ALA A 9 61.06 15.03 0.48
N SER A 10 60.39 13.88 0.30
CA SER A 10 59.73 13.06 1.35
C SER A 10 60.76 12.17 2.08
N PRO A 11 60.54 11.71 3.34
CA PRO A 11 59.74 10.50 3.69
C PRO A 11 59.06 10.62 5.10
N GLY A 12 58.25 9.73 5.67
CA GLY A 12 57.75 8.38 5.40
C GLY A 12 57.01 7.86 6.65
N ILE A 13 56.57 6.58 6.58
CA ILE A 13 56.17 5.66 7.69
C ILE A 13 54.78 5.93 8.30
N ALA A 14 53.70 5.24 7.89
CA ALA A 14 53.33 3.84 8.18
C ALA A 14 53.11 3.54 9.66
N ASP A 15 51.85 3.41 10.07
CA ASP A 15 51.51 2.47 11.14
C ASP A 15 50.24 1.70 10.77
N ALA A 16 50.36 0.39 10.87
CA ALA A 16 49.36 -0.61 10.53
C ALA A 16 49.10 -1.44 11.79
N ALA A 17 47.90 -2.03 11.83
CA ALA A 17 47.37 -2.90 12.87
C ALA A 17 46.84 -2.14 14.11
N THR A 18 45.69 -2.47 14.70
CA THR A 18 45.21 -3.83 14.94
C THR A 18 43.72 -3.79 15.31
N GLY A 19 42.97 -4.75 14.75
CA GLY A 19 41.71 -5.35 15.22
C GLY A 19 40.81 -4.62 16.22
N THR A 20 39.56 -4.42 15.82
CA THR A 20 38.39 -5.02 16.50
C THR A 20 37.20 -4.97 15.53
N VAL A 21 37.11 -6.00 14.69
CA VAL A 21 35.83 -6.38 14.07
C VAL A 21 35.00 -6.97 15.21
N THR A 22 34.25 -6.12 15.88
CA THR A 22 33.23 -6.54 16.86
C THR A 22 32.15 -7.32 16.11
N PRO A 23 31.73 -8.48 16.63
CA PRO A 23 31.08 -9.52 15.86
C PRO A 23 29.72 -9.08 15.33
N ARG A 24 29.45 -9.57 14.12
CA ARG A 24 28.11 -9.86 13.58
C ARG A 24 27.26 -10.40 14.71
N SER A 25 26.43 -9.55 15.31
CA SER A 25 25.40 -9.97 16.24
C SER A 25 24.63 -11.09 15.57
N GLU A 26 24.53 -12.20 16.28
CA GLU A 26 23.92 -13.44 15.88
C GLU A 26 22.58 -13.18 15.20
N GLN A 27 22.61 -13.22 13.88
CA GLN A 27 21.44 -13.50 13.10
C GLN A 27 21.12 -14.96 13.40
N GLU A 28 20.24 -15.19 14.37
CA GLU A 28 19.66 -16.50 14.62
C GLU A 28 19.30 -17.13 13.27
N PRO A 29 19.98 -18.22 12.87
CA PRO A 29 19.62 -18.97 11.68
C PRO A 29 18.36 -19.78 12.02
N GLY A 30 17.21 -19.11 12.09
CA GLY A 30 15.97 -19.75 12.53
C GLY A 30 14.67 -19.00 12.28
N LEU A 31 14.69 -17.71 11.97
CA LEU A 31 13.47 -16.91 11.76
C LEU A 31 13.45 -16.11 10.44
N SER A 32 14.25 -16.53 9.47
CA SER A 32 14.09 -16.10 8.06
C SER A 32 13.16 -17.03 7.29
N VAL A 33 12.03 -17.42 7.89
CA VAL A 33 10.83 -17.54 7.05
C VAL A 33 10.49 -16.11 6.66
N VAL A 34 11.21 -15.62 5.64
CA VAL A 34 10.72 -14.58 4.74
C VAL A 34 9.27 -14.96 4.54
N ALA A 35 8.37 -14.17 5.11
CA ALA A 35 6.95 -14.30 4.88
C ALA A 35 6.80 -14.12 3.38
N ALA A 36 6.93 -15.21 2.62
CA ALA A 36 6.66 -15.27 1.21
C ALA A 36 5.31 -14.59 1.11
N SER A 37 5.29 -13.43 0.45
CA SER A 37 4.12 -12.58 0.37
C SER A 37 2.99 -13.48 -0.12
N GLN A 38 2.14 -13.92 0.81
CA GLN A 38 1.14 -14.93 0.51
C GLN A 38 0.22 -14.27 -0.51
N GLN A 39 0.30 -14.74 -1.75
CA GLN A 39 -0.46 -14.18 -2.84
C GLN A 39 -1.94 -14.23 -2.48
N ALA A 40 -2.66 -13.14 -2.77
CA ALA A 40 -4.10 -13.12 -2.57
C ALA A 40 -4.72 -14.31 -3.31
N GLY A 41 -5.68 -14.98 -2.68
CA GLY A 41 -6.39 -16.07 -3.33
C GLY A 41 -7.15 -15.58 -4.56
N ALA A 42 -7.28 -16.43 -5.57
CA ALA A 42 -7.98 -16.11 -6.82
C ALA A 42 -9.39 -15.51 -6.57
N GLY A 43 -10.13 -16.01 -5.58
CA GLY A 43 -11.43 -15.46 -5.20
C GLY A 43 -11.38 -14.01 -4.73
N ALA A 44 -10.34 -13.59 -4.00
CA ALA A 44 -10.18 -12.20 -3.58
C ALA A 44 -9.83 -11.29 -4.75
N VAL A 45 -9.04 -11.79 -5.71
CA VAL A 45 -8.73 -11.09 -6.96
C VAL A 45 -10.00 -10.89 -7.79
N VAL A 46 -10.78 -11.95 -8.00
CA VAL A 46 -12.07 -11.87 -8.71
C VAL A 46 -13.02 -10.90 -8.02
N ALA A 47 -13.11 -10.94 -6.68
CA ALA A 47 -13.94 -10.00 -5.91
C ALA A 47 -13.46 -8.54 -6.08
N GLY A 48 -12.15 -8.29 -5.98
CA GLY A 48 -11.57 -6.95 -6.16
C GLY A 48 -11.88 -6.35 -7.54
N PHE A 49 -11.61 -7.11 -8.61
CA PHE A 49 -11.93 -6.67 -9.97
C PHE A 49 -13.44 -6.59 -10.23
N GLY A 50 -14.23 -7.48 -9.62
CA GLY A 50 -15.69 -7.43 -9.68
C GLY A 50 -16.24 -6.13 -9.09
N LEU A 51 -15.71 -5.66 -7.97
CA LEU A 51 -16.09 -4.39 -7.35
C LEU A 51 -15.74 -3.19 -8.23
N ILE A 52 -14.58 -3.22 -8.90
CA ILE A 52 -14.21 -2.20 -9.90
C ILE A 52 -15.21 -2.20 -11.06
N ALA A 53 -15.54 -3.39 -11.59
CA ALA A 53 -16.50 -3.51 -12.68
C ALA A 53 -17.90 -2.97 -12.29
N VAL A 54 -18.36 -3.25 -11.07
CA VAL A 54 -19.62 -2.67 -10.54
C VAL A 54 -19.54 -1.15 -10.47
N GLY A 55 -18.43 -0.59 -9.97
CA GLY A 55 -18.22 0.85 -9.94
C GLY A 55 -18.18 1.49 -11.33
N ALA A 56 -17.53 0.83 -12.29
CA ALA A 56 -17.47 1.26 -13.69
C ALA A 56 -18.85 1.29 -14.34
N VAL A 57 -19.68 0.26 -14.12
CA VAL A 57 -21.07 0.24 -14.59
C VAL A 57 -21.86 1.38 -13.94
N GLY A 58 -21.70 1.61 -12.64
CA GLY A 58 -22.33 2.72 -11.93
C GLY A 58 -21.94 4.10 -12.49
N GLY A 59 -20.64 4.33 -12.69
CA GLY A 59 -20.13 5.55 -13.29
C GLY A 59 -20.63 5.78 -14.72
N TRP A 60 -20.65 4.73 -15.53
CA TRP A 60 -21.23 4.79 -16.88
C TRP A 60 -22.73 5.11 -16.87
N LEU A 61 -23.51 4.54 -15.95
CA LEU A 61 -24.94 4.84 -15.81
C LEU A 61 -25.18 6.31 -15.45
N ILE A 62 -24.36 6.89 -14.56
CA ILE A 62 -24.43 8.31 -14.18
C ILE A 62 -24.09 9.21 -15.37
N TRP A 63 -23.04 8.87 -16.11
CA TRP A 63 -22.68 9.59 -17.32
C TRP A 63 -23.80 9.52 -18.37
N ARG A 64 -24.35 8.33 -18.60
CA ARG A 64 -25.42 8.08 -19.58
C ARG A 64 -26.72 8.81 -19.23
N SER A 65 -27.05 8.95 -17.95
CA SER A 65 -28.26 9.67 -17.52
C SER A 65 -28.13 11.19 -17.64
N GLY A 66 -26.92 11.71 -17.90
CA GLY A 66 -26.65 13.15 -17.89
C GLY A 66 -26.59 13.75 -16.48
N ALA A 67 -26.55 12.91 -15.43
CA ALA A 67 -26.52 13.36 -14.03
C ALA A 67 -25.11 13.73 -13.55
N SER A 68 -24.08 13.62 -14.39
CA SER A 68 -22.72 14.03 -14.07
C SER A 68 -22.64 15.54 -13.82
N ALA A 69 -21.99 15.94 -12.72
CA ALA A 69 -21.65 17.33 -12.48
C ALA A 69 -20.68 17.88 -13.54
N ALA A 70 -20.59 19.22 -13.61
CA ALA A 70 -19.61 19.91 -14.44
C ALA A 70 -18.18 19.48 -14.07
N LYS A 71 -17.29 19.44 -15.07
CA LYS A 71 -15.90 19.02 -14.88
C LYS A 71 -15.19 19.99 -13.92
N ILE A 72 -14.61 19.46 -12.85
CA ILE A 72 -13.74 20.21 -11.93
C ILE A 72 -12.33 20.20 -12.52
N GLN A 73 -11.77 21.39 -12.78
CA GLN A 73 -10.43 21.56 -13.34
C GLN A 73 -9.64 22.55 -12.48
N PRO A 74 -8.74 22.05 -11.61
CA PRO A 74 -7.77 22.90 -10.94
C PRO A 74 -6.88 23.64 -11.94
N GLU A 75 -6.52 24.89 -11.64
CA GLU A 75 -5.70 25.74 -12.54
C GLU A 75 -4.25 25.27 -12.68
N ASP A 76 -3.75 24.54 -11.68
CA ASP A 76 -2.37 24.06 -11.63
C ASP A 76 -2.26 22.60 -11.19
N THR A 77 -1.09 22.03 -11.49
CA THR A 77 -0.75 20.63 -11.16
C THR A 77 -0.81 20.35 -9.65
N ALA A 78 -0.45 21.33 -8.82
CA ALA A 78 -0.49 21.19 -7.38
C ALA A 78 -1.93 21.02 -6.87
N GLY A 79 -2.87 21.79 -7.41
CA GLY A 79 -4.29 21.68 -7.14
C GLY A 79 -4.87 20.33 -7.54
N VAL A 80 -4.42 19.74 -8.65
CA VAL A 80 -4.81 18.38 -9.06
C VAL A 80 -4.39 17.35 -8.02
N PHE A 81 -3.13 17.38 -7.58
CA PHE A 81 -2.63 16.43 -6.57
C PHE A 81 -3.27 16.64 -5.19
N LEU A 82 -3.49 17.89 -4.78
CA LEU A 82 -4.20 18.19 -3.53
C LEU A 82 -5.63 17.66 -3.58
N THR A 83 -6.33 17.85 -4.71
CA THR A 83 -7.69 17.34 -4.90
C THR A 83 -7.72 15.82 -4.86
N LEU A 84 -6.76 15.14 -5.53
CA LEU A 84 -6.61 13.69 -5.44
C LEU A 84 -6.38 13.21 -4.00
N LEU A 85 -5.54 13.90 -3.24
CA LEU A 85 -5.24 13.56 -1.85
C LEU A 85 -6.49 13.67 -0.97
N VAL A 86 -7.20 14.80 -1.06
CA VAL A 86 -8.45 15.03 -0.31
C VAL A 86 -9.52 14.03 -0.74
N PHE A 87 -9.61 13.72 -2.03
CA PHE A 87 -10.57 12.75 -2.55
C PHE A 87 -10.28 11.34 -2.04
N ALA A 88 -9.01 10.91 -2.04
CA ALA A 88 -8.60 9.63 -1.46
C ALA A 88 -8.90 9.55 0.05
N ALA A 89 -8.62 10.62 0.80
CA ALA A 89 -8.94 10.69 2.22
C ALA A 89 -10.46 10.62 2.48
N ALA A 90 -11.27 11.29 1.65
CA ALA A 90 -12.73 11.22 1.74
C ALA A 90 -13.25 9.80 1.47
N VAL A 91 -12.72 9.12 0.45
CA VAL A 91 -13.04 7.71 0.15
C VAL A 91 -12.64 6.81 1.33
N GLU A 92 -11.47 7.00 1.93
CA GLU A 92 -11.06 6.25 3.11
C GLU A 92 -12.08 6.41 4.26
N ARG A 93 -12.52 7.64 4.55
CA ARG A 93 -13.52 7.91 5.59
C ARG A 93 -14.85 7.22 5.33
N ILE A 94 -15.29 7.14 4.08
CA ILE A 94 -16.51 6.43 3.70
C ILE A 94 -16.36 4.92 3.91
N LEU A 95 -15.15 4.36 3.72
CA LEU A 95 -14.89 2.93 3.82
C LEU A 95 -14.64 2.42 5.24
N GLU A 96 -14.26 3.28 6.18
CA GLU A 96 -14.05 2.92 7.59
C GLU A 96 -15.18 2.06 8.20
N PRO A 97 -16.47 2.41 8.09
CA PRO A 97 -17.55 1.59 8.65
C PRO A 97 -17.70 0.24 7.95
N PHE A 98 -17.25 0.11 6.71
CA PHE A 98 -17.31 -1.13 5.93
C PHE A 98 -16.13 -2.06 6.21
N SER A 99 -15.02 -1.54 6.76
CA SER A 99 -13.81 -2.30 7.06
C SER A 99 -14.05 -3.50 7.99
N ARG A 100 -15.11 -3.45 8.81
CA ARG A 100 -15.53 -4.53 9.71
C ARG A 100 -16.01 -5.79 9.00
N TRP A 101 -16.46 -5.66 7.75
CA TRP A 101 -16.96 -6.76 6.91
C TRP A 101 -15.87 -7.38 6.03
N LEU A 102 -14.65 -6.84 6.06
CA LEU A 102 -13.54 -7.37 5.30
C LEU A 102 -12.99 -8.68 5.90
N PRO A 103 -12.46 -9.59 5.07
CA PRO A 103 -11.92 -10.87 5.53
C PRO A 103 -10.71 -10.70 6.46
N GLY A 104 -10.51 -11.66 7.37
CA GLY A 104 -9.29 -11.75 8.21
C GLY A 104 -9.51 -11.93 9.69
N ARG A 105 -10.61 -11.41 10.26
CA ARG A 105 -10.86 -11.49 11.72
C ARG A 105 -10.90 -12.91 12.27
N ALA A 106 -11.54 -13.84 11.55
CA ALA A 106 -11.59 -15.23 11.96
C ALA A 106 -10.20 -15.90 11.96
N ALA A 107 -9.35 -15.55 10.98
CA ALA A 107 -7.99 -16.06 10.91
C ALA A 107 -7.11 -15.49 12.04
N GLU A 108 -7.25 -14.20 12.35
CA GLU A 108 -6.54 -13.55 13.46
C GLU A 108 -6.96 -14.13 14.82
N ALA A 109 -8.27 -14.33 15.02
CA ALA A 109 -8.78 -14.99 16.22
C ALA A 109 -8.29 -16.43 16.34
N ALA A 110 -8.23 -17.18 15.24
CA ALA A 110 -7.69 -18.53 15.21
C ALA A 110 -6.19 -18.55 15.57
N LEU A 111 -5.38 -17.67 14.98
CA LEU A 111 -3.96 -17.54 15.31
C LEU A 111 -3.76 -17.19 16.78
N SER A 112 -4.51 -16.21 17.31
CA SER A 112 -4.42 -15.84 18.72
C SER A 112 -4.72 -17.02 19.63
N ARG A 113 -5.75 -17.83 19.32
CA ARG A 113 -6.07 -19.04 20.09
C ARG A 113 -4.95 -20.07 20.04
N THR A 114 -4.38 -20.32 18.85
CA THR A 114 -3.27 -21.25 18.69
C THR A 114 -2.04 -20.81 19.49
N VAL A 115 -1.67 -19.53 19.43
CA VAL A 115 -0.54 -19.00 20.21
C VAL A 115 -0.79 -19.10 21.71
N THR A 116 -2.00 -18.77 22.17
CA THR A 116 -2.36 -18.91 23.59
C THR A 116 -2.31 -20.36 24.05
N ASP A 117 -2.82 -21.31 23.26
CA ASP A 117 -2.75 -22.75 23.59
C ASP A 117 -1.29 -23.20 23.77
N VAL A 118 -0.44 -22.90 22.80
CA VAL A 118 0.99 -23.27 22.82
C VAL A 118 1.71 -22.64 24.00
N ASN A 119 1.46 -21.36 24.30
CA ASN A 119 2.08 -20.66 25.43
C ASN A 119 1.58 -21.14 26.80
N SER A 120 0.39 -21.76 26.87
CA SER A 120 -0.16 -22.29 28.11
C SER A 120 0.36 -23.67 28.49
N ARG A 121 1.20 -24.30 27.64
CA ARG A 121 1.72 -25.65 27.87
C ARG A 121 2.85 -25.66 28.90
N VAL A 122 2.68 -26.52 29.91
CA VAL A 122 3.66 -26.72 30.99
C VAL A 122 4.93 -27.43 30.49
N ASP A 123 4.78 -28.36 29.56
CA ASP A 123 5.89 -29.16 29.01
C ASP A 123 6.68 -28.44 27.91
N GLY A 124 6.31 -27.19 27.60
CA GLY A 124 6.90 -26.38 26.53
C GLY A 124 6.36 -26.69 25.11
N PRO A 125 6.75 -25.89 24.09
CA PRO A 125 6.23 -26.03 22.73
C PRO A 125 6.83 -27.24 22.01
N THR A 126 5.96 -28.13 21.52
CA THR A 126 6.35 -29.26 20.66
C THR A 126 6.62 -28.81 19.22
N GLU A 127 7.19 -29.69 18.40
CA GLU A 127 7.37 -29.42 16.96
C GLU A 127 6.01 -29.24 16.24
N ALA A 128 5.02 -30.06 16.59
CA ALA A 128 3.65 -29.94 16.07
C ALA A 128 3.00 -28.59 16.44
N ASP A 129 3.31 -28.06 17.63
CA ASP A 129 2.83 -26.74 18.06
C ASP A 129 3.42 -25.61 17.21
N ARG A 130 4.72 -25.71 16.90
CA ARG A 130 5.39 -24.75 16.01
C ARG A 130 4.82 -24.80 14.60
N GLU A 131 4.53 -26.00 14.08
CA GLU A 131 3.87 -26.17 12.79
C GLU A 131 2.46 -25.57 12.79
N ALA A 132 1.67 -25.81 13.83
CA ALA A 132 0.32 -25.26 13.96
C ALA A 132 0.33 -23.71 13.97
N VAL A 133 1.26 -23.09 14.70
CA VAL A 133 1.46 -21.63 14.72
C VAL A 133 1.91 -21.12 13.35
N ALA A 134 2.81 -21.82 12.65
CA ALA A 134 3.26 -21.45 11.31
C ALA A 134 2.11 -21.48 10.29
N VAL A 135 1.28 -22.52 10.31
CA VAL A 135 0.09 -22.65 9.45
C VAL A 135 -0.93 -21.55 9.75
N ALA A 136 -1.20 -21.27 11.03
CA ALA A 136 -2.10 -20.20 11.42
C ALA A 136 -1.58 -18.82 10.98
N THR A 137 -0.28 -18.59 11.09
CA THR A 137 0.38 -17.35 10.64
C THR A 137 0.26 -17.18 9.13
N ALA A 138 0.48 -18.25 8.35
CA ALA A 138 0.30 -18.22 6.89
C ALA A 138 -1.16 -17.90 6.50
N LYS A 139 -2.15 -18.47 7.22
CA LYS A 139 -3.57 -18.15 7.01
C LYS A 139 -3.89 -16.69 7.26
N VAL A 140 -3.34 -16.09 8.32
CA VAL A 140 -3.49 -14.65 8.61
C VAL A 140 -2.85 -13.80 7.52
N ALA A 141 -1.63 -14.13 7.10
CA ALA A 141 -0.94 -13.42 6.02
C ALA A 141 -1.77 -13.41 4.72
N ARG A 142 -2.30 -14.58 4.32
CA ARG A 142 -3.18 -14.70 3.15
C ARG A 142 -4.48 -13.91 3.32
N ALA A 143 -5.07 -13.92 4.50
CA ALA A 143 -6.29 -13.18 4.76
C ALA A 143 -6.07 -11.66 4.69
N LYS A 144 -4.92 -11.16 5.17
CA LYS A 144 -4.50 -9.76 5.01
C LYS A 144 -4.28 -9.37 3.54
N ALA A 145 -3.69 -10.27 2.75
CA ALA A 145 -3.54 -10.07 1.31
C ALA A 145 -4.92 -10.02 0.60
N ASN A 146 -5.82 -10.93 0.94
CA ASN A 146 -7.20 -10.92 0.40
C ASN A 146 -7.93 -9.62 0.77
N ARG A 147 -7.85 -9.22 2.04
CA ARG A 147 -8.43 -7.97 2.54
C ARG A 147 -7.91 -6.76 1.79
N THR A 148 -6.61 -6.71 1.52
CA THR A 148 -5.99 -5.64 0.72
C THR A 148 -6.64 -5.53 -0.65
N ILE A 149 -6.73 -6.64 -1.39
CA ILE A 149 -7.25 -6.61 -2.77
C ILE A 149 -8.73 -6.26 -2.81
N VAL A 150 -9.53 -6.80 -1.88
CA VAL A 150 -10.96 -6.48 -1.80
C VAL A 150 -11.18 -5.01 -1.40
N ALA A 151 -10.43 -4.49 -0.43
CA ALA A 151 -10.51 -3.09 -0.02
C ALA A 151 -10.08 -2.15 -1.14
N TRP A 152 -9.01 -2.48 -1.86
CA TRP A 152 -8.57 -1.75 -3.05
C TRP A 152 -9.66 -1.70 -4.11
N GLY A 153 -10.24 -2.85 -4.48
CA GLY A 153 -11.30 -2.91 -5.48
C GLY A 153 -12.56 -2.12 -5.07
N LEU A 154 -12.93 -2.20 -3.80
CA LEU A 154 -14.04 -1.41 -3.23
C LEU A 154 -13.77 0.09 -3.31
N ALA A 155 -12.57 0.53 -2.91
CA ALA A 155 -12.17 1.93 -2.96
C ALA A 155 -12.15 2.45 -4.40
N SER A 156 -11.60 1.68 -5.34
CA SER A 156 -11.57 2.05 -6.75
C SER A 156 -12.97 2.14 -7.36
N GLY A 157 -13.85 1.18 -7.05
CA GLY A 157 -15.24 1.21 -7.51
C GLY A 157 -15.99 2.42 -6.97
N LEU A 158 -15.89 2.70 -5.66
CA LEU A 158 -16.54 3.84 -5.03
C LEU A 158 -16.01 5.18 -5.56
N ALA A 159 -14.69 5.30 -5.70
CA ALA A 159 -14.05 6.49 -6.26
C ALA A 159 -14.45 6.72 -7.73
N THR A 160 -14.62 5.65 -8.52
CA THR A 160 -15.10 5.76 -9.91
C THR A 160 -16.52 6.35 -9.97
N VAL A 161 -17.41 5.87 -9.12
CA VAL A 161 -18.79 6.37 -9.02
C VAL A 161 -18.80 7.83 -8.54
N ALA A 162 -18.04 8.14 -7.49
CA ALA A 162 -17.95 9.49 -6.95
C ALA A 162 -17.31 10.48 -7.95
N SER A 163 -16.30 10.07 -8.71
CA SER A 163 -15.70 10.85 -9.80
C SER A 163 -16.71 11.13 -10.91
N SER A 164 -17.47 10.11 -11.33
CA SER A 164 -18.52 10.24 -12.37
C SER A 164 -19.67 11.17 -11.95
N ALA A 165 -20.04 11.15 -10.66
CA ALA A 165 -21.06 12.02 -10.10
C ALA A 165 -20.54 13.44 -9.87
N GLY A 166 -19.34 13.57 -9.29
CA GLY A 166 -18.77 14.83 -8.82
C GLY A 166 -17.96 15.61 -9.86
N GLY A 167 -17.70 15.03 -11.04
CA GLY A 167 -17.06 15.73 -12.15
C GLY A 167 -15.54 15.87 -12.03
N PHE A 168 -14.89 15.20 -11.08
CA PHE A 168 -13.43 15.20 -10.96
C PHE A 168 -12.81 14.05 -11.74
N TYR A 169 -12.04 14.35 -12.79
CA TYR A 169 -11.45 13.36 -13.69
C TYR A 169 -9.97 13.67 -13.90
N VAL A 170 -9.08 12.76 -13.51
CA VAL A 170 -7.64 13.06 -13.41
C VAL A 170 -6.98 13.30 -14.76
N LEU A 171 -7.35 12.55 -15.81
CA LEU A 171 -6.72 12.74 -17.12
C LEU A 171 -7.13 14.07 -17.73
N HIS A 172 -8.41 14.44 -17.65
CA HIS A 172 -8.87 15.77 -18.07
C HIS A 172 -8.30 16.90 -17.20
N ALA A 173 -8.12 16.67 -15.90
CA ALA A 173 -7.52 17.67 -15.02
C ALA A 173 -6.05 17.95 -15.35
N VAL A 174 -5.29 16.95 -15.80
CA VAL A 174 -3.87 17.11 -16.18
C VAL A 174 -3.72 17.53 -17.65
N ALA A 175 -4.57 17.05 -18.55
CA ALA A 175 -4.47 17.32 -19.98
C ALA A 175 -5.12 18.64 -20.42
N GLY A 176 -5.95 19.25 -19.56
CA GLY A 176 -6.62 20.53 -19.81
C GLY A 176 -8.00 20.40 -20.47
N ALA A 177 -8.77 21.50 -20.42
CA ALA A 177 -10.19 21.55 -20.78
C ALA A 177 -10.52 21.09 -22.20
N GLU A 178 -9.62 21.38 -23.14
CA GLU A 178 -9.81 21.13 -24.58
C GLU A 178 -9.50 19.68 -24.98
N TRP A 179 -8.94 18.89 -24.06
CA TRP A 179 -8.59 17.51 -24.35
C TRP A 179 -9.84 16.61 -24.37
N ASN A 180 -10.05 15.95 -25.52
CA ASN A 180 -11.16 15.02 -25.76
C ASN A 180 -10.68 13.62 -26.18
N GLY A 181 -9.44 13.26 -25.84
CA GLY A 181 -8.83 11.99 -26.26
C GLY A 181 -9.44 10.73 -25.63
N VAL A 182 -10.14 10.87 -24.50
CA VAL A 182 -10.76 9.77 -23.76
C VAL A 182 -12.17 10.16 -23.30
N ALA A 183 -13.12 9.24 -23.40
CA ALA A 183 -14.47 9.45 -22.91
C ALA A 183 -14.48 9.64 -21.37
N VAL A 184 -15.34 10.54 -20.89
CA VAL A 184 -15.41 10.92 -19.45
C VAL A 184 -15.61 9.71 -18.53
N TRP A 185 -16.45 8.75 -18.91
CA TRP A 185 -16.68 7.54 -18.11
C TRP A 185 -15.43 6.65 -17.99
N VAL A 186 -14.53 6.68 -18.98
CA VAL A 186 -13.24 5.95 -18.93
C VAL A 186 -12.27 6.67 -18.01
N ASP A 187 -12.20 8.01 -18.08
CA ASP A 187 -11.38 8.79 -17.15
C ASP A 187 -11.85 8.63 -15.70
N ALA A 188 -13.16 8.49 -15.47
CA ALA A 188 -13.69 8.17 -14.14
C ALA A 188 -13.13 6.85 -13.59
N ILE A 189 -13.00 5.82 -14.43
CA ILE A 189 -12.42 4.52 -14.03
C ILE A 189 -10.94 4.70 -13.70
N VAL A 190 -10.18 5.43 -14.53
CA VAL A 190 -8.76 5.70 -14.30
C VAL A 190 -8.58 6.47 -12.99
N THR A 191 -9.39 7.49 -12.77
CA THR A 191 -9.42 8.28 -11.53
C THR A 191 -9.71 7.38 -10.34
N GLY A 192 -10.72 6.52 -10.42
CA GLY A 192 -11.07 5.59 -9.35
C GLY A 192 -9.95 4.59 -9.04
N VAL A 193 -9.30 4.01 -10.05
CA VAL A 193 -8.16 3.11 -9.86
C VAL A 193 -6.98 3.83 -9.20
N MET A 194 -6.66 5.04 -9.67
CA MET A 194 -5.59 5.86 -9.09
C MET A 194 -5.88 6.18 -7.62
N VAL A 195 -7.10 6.63 -7.30
CA VAL A 195 -7.53 6.94 -5.93
C VAL A 195 -7.50 5.71 -5.04
N GLY A 196 -8.04 4.58 -5.51
CA GLY A 196 -8.03 3.32 -4.75
C GLY A 196 -6.61 2.82 -4.46
N SER A 197 -5.66 3.04 -5.37
CA SER A 197 -4.24 2.72 -5.14
C SER A 197 -3.59 3.65 -4.09
N GLY A 198 -4.04 4.91 -4.01
CA GLY A 198 -3.54 5.93 -3.08
C GLY A 198 -3.97 5.74 -1.62
N THR A 199 -4.98 4.91 -1.34
CA THR A 199 -5.49 4.71 0.03
C THR A 199 -4.48 4.06 0.98
N LYS A 200 -3.55 3.24 0.47
CA LYS A 200 -2.50 2.59 1.28
C LYS A 200 -1.39 3.55 1.72
N PRO A 201 -0.72 4.29 0.81
CA PRO A 201 0.24 5.31 1.21
C PRO A 201 -0.34 6.35 2.17
N LEU A 202 -1.61 6.72 2.00
CA LEU A 202 -2.29 7.69 2.86
C LEU A 202 -2.46 7.16 4.29
N HIS A 203 -2.87 5.90 4.43
CA HIS A 203 -2.94 5.21 5.72
C HIS A 203 -1.58 5.12 6.42
N ASP A 204 -0.52 4.79 5.67
CA ASP A 204 0.84 4.69 6.19
C ASP A 204 1.40 6.07 6.64
N LEU A 205 1.09 7.14 5.89
CA LEU A 205 1.47 8.50 6.25
C LEU A 205 0.76 8.98 7.51
N ILE A 206 -0.56 8.75 7.64
CA ILE A 206 -1.31 9.07 8.86
C ILE A 206 -0.74 8.30 10.05
N THR A 207 -0.47 7.01 9.88
CA THR A 207 0.10 6.16 10.95
C THR A 207 1.48 6.65 11.39
N ARG A 208 2.34 7.06 10.44
CA ARG A 208 3.66 7.64 10.76
C ARG A 208 3.53 9.00 11.45
N ALA A 209 2.62 9.85 11.00
CA ALA A 209 2.38 11.15 11.64
C ALA A 209 1.86 11.00 13.07
N GLN A 210 1.04 9.96 13.33
CA GLN A 210 0.50 9.67 14.66
C GLN A 210 1.53 9.04 15.61
N ASN A 211 2.43 8.20 15.11
CA ASN A 211 3.39 7.46 15.94
C ASN A 211 4.76 8.17 16.09
N GLY A 212 4.98 9.27 15.38
CA GLY A 212 6.26 10.00 15.37
C GLY A 212 7.37 9.28 14.57
N PRO A 213 8.52 9.95 14.35
CA PRO A 213 9.68 9.31 13.72
C PRO A 213 10.22 8.17 14.57
N PRO A 214 10.73 7.06 13.99
CA PRO A 214 11.45 6.06 14.75
C PRO A 214 12.65 6.71 15.46
N SER A 215 12.78 6.46 16.77
CA SER A 215 13.94 6.90 17.54
C SER A 215 15.24 6.39 16.89
N PRO A 216 16.28 7.23 16.78
CA PRO A 216 17.55 6.88 16.12
C PRO A 216 18.31 5.76 16.84
#